data_AF-A0A1V5X694-F1
#
_entry.id   AF-A0A1V5X694-F1
#
_cell.length_a   1.000
_cell.length_b   1.000
_cell.length_c   1.000
_cell.angle_alpha   90.00
_cell.angle_beta   90.00
_cell.angle_gamma   90.00
#
_symmetry.space_group_name_H-M   'P 1'
#
loop_
_entity.id
_entity.type
_entity.pdbx_description
1 polymer ?
#
loop_
_entity_poly.entity_id
_entity_poly.type
_entity_poly.pdbx_seq_one_letter_code
_entity_poly.pdbx_strand_id
1 'polypeptide(L)'
;MAKLDRLKKLLGIAGSEQDEVLSMYLDFAKDEILSWLYSGKKPAGVTDVPTQYEATQIMACVAGFSMRGAEGQISHSENNISRSWKYEDMVSYVRQHVFPYVEVV
;
A
#
# COMPACT_ATOMS: atom_id res chain seq x y z
N MET A 1 2.46 -11.37 12.68
CA MET A 1 2.52 -9.89 12.72
C MET A 1 1.53 -9.37 11.69
N ALA A 2 0.63 -8.47 12.06
CA ALA A 2 -0.40 -7.97 11.15
C ALA A 2 0.19 -7.05 10.07
N LYS A 3 -0.45 -7.00 8.89
CA LYS A 3 -0.03 -6.13 7.77
C LYS A 3 0.03 -4.66 8.19
N LEU A 4 -0.95 -4.22 8.99
CA LEU A 4 -1.01 -2.89 9.58
C LEU A 4 0.21 -2.59 10.46
N ASP A 5 0.61 -3.52 11.34
CA ASP A 5 1.76 -3.33 12.24
C ASP A 5 3.08 -3.20 11.46
N ARG A 6 3.24 -3.98 10.38
CA ARG A 6 4.38 -3.87 9.47
C ARG A 6 4.40 -2.52 8.76
N LEU A 7 3.27 -2.08 8.21
CA LEU A 7 3.14 -0.80 7.53
C LEU A 7 3.47 0.36 8.48
N LYS A 8 2.96 0.35 9.71
CA LYS A 8 3.26 1.37 10.71
C LYS A 8 4.75 1.45 11.05
N LYS A 9 5.42 0.31 11.21
CA LYS A 9 6.87 0.29 11.45
C LYS A 9 7.67 0.85 10.28
N LEU A 10 7.28 0.56 9.04
CA LEU A 10 7.93 1.12 7.85
C LEU A 10 7.72 2.64 7.73
N LEU A 11 6.55 3.13 8.15
CA LEU A 11 6.23 4.57 8.14
C LEU A 11 6.69 5.33 9.40
N GLY A 12 7.33 4.65 10.36
CA GLY A 12 7.74 5.28 11.63
C GLY A 12 6.58 5.77 12.49
N ILE A 13 5.40 5.15 12.40
CA ILE A 13 4.19 5.53 13.14
C ILE A 13 4.07 4.67 14.40
N ALA A 14 4.13 5.31 15.58
CA ALA A 14 3.98 4.62 16.87
C ALA A 14 2.55 4.66 17.44
N GLY A 15 1.75 5.65 17.02
CA GLY A 15 0.36 5.82 17.48
C GLY A 15 -0.66 4.96 16.72
N SER A 16 -1.91 5.03 17.16
CA SER A 16 -3.06 4.36 16.53
C SER A 16 -3.99 5.31 15.77
N GLU A 17 -3.69 6.62 15.76
CA GLU A 17 -4.53 7.66 15.16
C GLU A 17 -4.76 7.48 13.66
N GLN A 18 -3.86 6.77 12.98
CA GLN A 18 -3.91 6.53 11.54
C GLN A 18 -4.27 5.08 11.20
N ASP A 19 -4.60 4.24 12.19
CA ASP A 19 -4.84 2.81 11.96
C ASP A 19 -6.01 2.57 11.01
N GLU A 20 -7.08 3.37 11.12
CA GLU A 20 -8.25 3.28 10.23
C GLU A 20 -7.89 3.65 8.78
N VAL A 21 -7.19 4.77 8.60
CA VAL A 21 -6.77 5.27 7.28
C VAL A 21 -5.76 4.32 6.62
N LEU A 22 -4.79 3.81 7.38
CA LEU A 22 -3.82 2.83 6.89
C LEU A 22 -4.48 1.49 6.54
N SER A 23 -5.53 1.11 7.27
CA SER A 23 -6.32 -0.08 6.94
C SER A 23 -7.08 0.11 5.63
N MET A 24 -7.71 1.27 5.39
CA MET A 24 -8.32 1.58 4.08
C MET A 24 -7.31 1.52 2.94
N TYR A 25 -6.09 2.03 3.14
CA TYR A 25 -5.05 1.95 2.10
C TYR A 25 -4.60 0.53 1.81
N LEU A 26 -4.51 -0.33 2.83
CA LEU A 26 -4.25 -1.75 2.63
C LEU A 26 -5.39 -2.42 1.86
N ASP A 27 -6.64 -2.03 2.10
CA ASP A 27 -7.79 -2.54 1.33
C ASP A 27 -7.73 -2.09 -0.13
N PHE A 28 -7.41 -0.84 -0.42
CA PHE A 28 -7.23 -0.37 -1.79
C PHE A 28 -6.08 -1.08 -2.51
N ALA A 29 -4.94 -1.29 -1.83
CA ALA A 29 -3.83 -2.04 -2.40
C ALA A 29 -4.22 -3.51 -2.66
N LYS A 30 -5.01 -4.14 -1.77
CA LYS A 30 -5.55 -5.49 -1.99
C LYS A 30 -6.42 -5.53 -3.24
N ASP A 31 -7.35 -4.59 -3.39
CA ASP A 31 -8.27 -4.56 -4.51
C ASP A 31 -7.55 -4.34 -5.85
N GLU A 32 -6.55 -3.43 -5.89
CA GLU A 32 -5.74 -3.23 -7.09
C GLU A 32 -4.90 -4.48 -7.43
N ILE A 33 -4.28 -5.13 -6.44
CA ILE A 33 -3.50 -6.36 -6.67
C ILE A 33 -4.39 -7.49 -7.21
N LEU A 34 -5.56 -7.72 -6.61
CA LEU A 34 -6.46 -8.78 -7.05
C LEU A 34 -7.05 -8.48 -8.43
N SER A 35 -7.41 -7.22 -8.69
CA SER A 35 -7.91 -6.77 -9.99
C SER A 35 -6.85 -6.98 -11.08
N TRP A 36 -5.61 -6.57 -10.82
CA TRP A 36 -4.50 -6.72 -11.76
C TRP A 36 -4.09 -8.19 -11.96
N LEU A 37 -3.94 -8.94 -10.87
CA LEU A 37 -3.53 -10.34 -10.90
C LEU A 37 -4.49 -11.22 -11.70
N TYR A 38 -5.79 -11.00 -11.57
CA TYR A 38 -6.81 -11.81 -12.23
C TYR A 38 -7.45 -11.14 -13.45
N SER A 39 -6.90 -10.01 -13.91
CA SER A 39 -7.48 -9.22 -15.00
C SER A 39 -8.99 -8.95 -14.79
N GLY A 40 -9.39 -8.68 -13.54
CA GLY A 40 -10.77 -8.50 -13.11
C GLY A 40 -11.62 -9.79 -12.95
N LYS A 41 -11.13 -10.95 -13.38
CA LYS A 41 -11.82 -12.24 -13.28
C LYS A 41 -11.36 -13.05 -12.06
N LYS A 42 -11.61 -12.50 -10.87
CA LYS A 42 -11.21 -13.14 -9.60
C LYS A 42 -11.93 -14.50 -9.42
N PRO A 43 -11.20 -15.61 -9.22
CA PRO A 43 -11.82 -16.91 -9.00
C PRO A 43 -12.59 -16.96 -7.67
N ALA A 44 -13.65 -17.77 -7.63
CA ALA A 44 -14.46 -17.96 -6.43
C ALA A 44 -13.60 -18.58 -5.31
N GLY A 45 -13.62 -17.96 -4.12
CA GLY A 45 -12.83 -18.39 -2.95
C GLY A 45 -11.58 -17.54 -2.67
N VAL A 46 -11.18 -16.64 -3.58
CA VAL A 46 -10.10 -15.68 -3.28
C VAL A 46 -10.66 -14.45 -2.55
N THR A 47 -10.34 -14.36 -1.26
CA THR A 47 -10.79 -13.27 -0.37
C THR A 47 -9.69 -12.29 0.02
N ASP A 48 -8.43 -12.70 -0.05
CA ASP A 48 -7.27 -11.88 0.30
C ASP A 48 -6.13 -12.06 -0.72
N VAL A 49 -5.13 -11.17 -0.64
CA VAL A 49 -3.94 -11.22 -1.49
C VAL A 49 -3.15 -12.52 -1.25
N PRO A 50 -2.66 -13.20 -2.30
CA PRO A 50 -1.78 -14.35 -2.13
C PRO A 50 -0.53 -14.00 -1.31
N THR A 51 -0.03 -14.95 -0.51
CA THR A 51 1.11 -14.74 0.40
C THR A 51 2.35 -14.15 -0.27
N GLN A 52 2.61 -14.52 -1.53
CA GLN A 52 3.72 -13.99 -2.33
C GLN A 52 3.63 -12.47 -2.59
N TYR A 53 2.43 -11.88 -2.52
CA TYR A 53 2.17 -10.47 -2.76
C TYR A 53 1.85 -9.68 -1.47
N GLU A 54 1.91 -10.30 -0.30
CA GLU A 54 1.69 -9.61 0.98
C GLU A 54 2.72 -8.49 1.19
N ALA A 55 4.00 -8.74 0.87
CA ALA A 55 5.03 -7.71 0.93
C ALA A 55 4.77 -6.59 -0.09
N THR A 56 4.33 -6.95 -1.30
CA THR A 56 3.98 -6.00 -2.36
C THR A 56 2.83 -5.09 -1.94
N GLN A 57 1.80 -5.62 -1.28
CA GLN A 57 0.69 -4.84 -0.73
C GLN A 57 1.19 -3.77 0.26
N ILE A 58 2.05 -4.17 1.20
CA ILE A 58 2.59 -3.26 2.20
C ILE A 58 3.47 -2.19 1.55
N MET A 59 4.35 -2.58 0.63
CA MET A 59 5.26 -1.65 -0.04
C MET A 59 4.55 -0.72 -1.02
N ALA A 60 3.46 -1.17 -1.65
CA ALA A 60 2.58 -0.31 -2.43
C ALA A 60 1.99 0.80 -1.56
N CYS A 61 1.61 0.47 -0.32
CA CYS A 61 1.14 1.49 0.61
C CYS A 61 2.25 2.45 1.05
N VAL A 62 3.47 1.95 1.25
CA VAL A 62 4.61 2.83 1.54
C VAL A 62 4.89 3.77 0.36
N ALA A 63 4.85 3.28 -0.88
CA ALA A 63 5.04 4.08 -2.08
C ALA A 63 3.95 5.15 -2.26
N GLY A 64 2.68 4.80 -2.00
CA GLY A 64 1.58 5.76 -2.03
C GLY A 64 1.61 6.77 -0.89
N PHE A 65 2.28 6.46 0.21
CA PHE A 65 2.37 7.34 1.38
C PHE A 65 3.52 8.34 1.22
N SER A 66 3.23 9.51 0.65
CA SER A 66 4.19 10.60 0.59
C SER A 66 4.24 11.37 1.91
N MET A 67 5.43 11.49 2.50
CA MET A 67 5.71 12.45 3.56
C MET A 67 6.16 13.78 2.95
N ARG A 68 5.21 14.62 2.50
CA ARG A 68 5.54 16.01 2.10
C ARG A 68 5.88 16.80 3.36
N GLY A 69 7.19 16.89 3.62
CA GLY A 69 7.77 17.58 4.78
C GLY A 69 9.23 17.22 5.06
N ALA A 70 9.74 16.09 4.54
CA ALA A 70 11.08 15.60 4.89
C ALA A 70 12.07 15.52 3.70
N GLU A 71 11.66 15.80 2.47
CA GLU A 71 12.50 15.61 1.27
C GLU A 71 13.29 16.86 0.83
N GLY A 72 13.63 17.76 1.77
CA GLY A 72 14.44 18.93 1.40
C GLY A 72 14.69 20.00 2.46
N GLN A 73 14.23 19.83 3.70
CA GLN A 73 14.53 20.77 4.78
C GLN A 73 15.31 20.07 5.89
N ILE A 74 16.63 20.23 5.85
CA ILE A 74 17.45 20.14 7.06
C ILE A 74 17.10 21.40 7.85
N SER A 75 16.40 21.22 8.98
CA SER A 75 16.12 22.22 10.02
C SER A 75 14.72 22.87 9.98
N HIS A 76 13.89 22.42 10.92
CA HIS A 76 13.31 23.17 12.04
C HIS A 76 11.92 22.63 12.38
N SER A 77 11.82 22.16 13.63
CA SER A 77 10.59 21.68 14.25
C SER A 77 9.56 22.80 14.28
N GLU A 78 8.35 22.55 13.77
CA GLU A 78 7.08 22.77 14.48
C GLU A 78 5.89 22.36 13.58
N ASN A 79 5.32 21.19 13.88
CA ASN A 79 3.89 20.89 13.77
C ASN A 79 3.16 20.95 12.41
N ASN A 80 3.76 20.54 11.28
CA ASN A 80 2.99 20.40 10.03
C ASN A 80 3.58 19.41 9.00
N ILE A 81 3.88 18.17 9.41
CA ILE A 81 4.09 17.09 8.42
C ILE A 81 2.72 16.76 7.82
N SER A 82 2.39 17.38 6.68
CA SER A 82 1.21 17.04 5.90
C SER A 82 1.48 15.75 5.13
N ARG A 83 0.96 14.64 5.66
CA ARG A 83 1.00 13.33 5.00
C ARG A 83 -0.03 13.33 3.89
N SER A 84 0.42 13.10 2.66
CA SER A 84 -0.46 13.09 1.48
C SER A 84 -0.39 11.72 0.84
N TRP A 85 -1.53 11.11 0.59
CA TRP A 85 -1.58 9.87 -0.15
C TRP A 85 -1.66 10.13 -1.65
N LYS A 86 -0.82 9.44 -2.40
CA LYS A 86 -0.82 9.44 -3.86
C LYS A 86 -1.23 8.06 -4.34
N TYR A 87 -2.52 7.95 -4.69
CA TYR A 87 -3.09 6.70 -5.18
C TYR A 87 -2.36 6.18 -6.43
N GLU A 88 -1.95 7.08 -7.32
CA GLU A 88 -1.23 6.74 -8.55
C GLU A 88 0.12 6.04 -8.29
N ASP A 89 0.86 6.46 -7.26
CA ASP A 89 2.15 5.84 -6.90
C ASP A 89 1.95 4.42 -6.35
N MET A 90 0.89 4.21 -5.55
CA MET A 90 0.50 2.88 -5.08
C MET A 90 0.14 1.96 -6.26
N VAL A 91 -0.71 2.43 -7.18
CA VAL A 91 -1.11 1.66 -8.37
C VAL A 91 0.10 1.33 -9.25
N SER A 92 0.98 2.30 -9.49
CA SER A 92 2.20 2.11 -10.27
C SER A 92 3.09 1.04 -9.64
N TYR A 93 3.27 1.07 -8.31
CA TYR A 93 4.04 0.06 -7.59
C TYR A 93 3.44 -1.34 -7.77
N VAL A 94 2.12 -1.48 -7.62
CA VAL A 94 1.41 -2.76 -7.82
C VAL A 94 1.67 -3.31 -9.22
N ARG A 95 1.48 -2.49 -10.26
CA ARG A 95 1.62 -2.94 -11.66
C ARG A 95 3.05 -3.33 -12.04
N GLN A 96 4.05 -2.76 -11.37
CA GLN A 96 5.46 -3.11 -11.58
C GLN A 96 5.88 -4.39 -10.86
N HIS A 97 5.19 -4.79 -9.79
CA HIS A 97 5.62 -5.88 -8.90
C HIS A 97 4.64 -7.06 -8.84
N VAL A 98 3.48 -6.95 -9.50
CA VAL A 98 2.51 -8.04 -9.64
C VAL A 98 2.42 -8.46 -11.10
N PHE A 99 2.63 -9.74 -11.33
CA PHE A 99 2.50 -10.32 -12.67
C PHE A 99 1.06 -10.81 -12.86
N PRO A 100 0.35 -10.35 -13.91
CA PRO A 100 -1.01 -10.80 -14.18
C PRO A 100 -1.00 -12.27 -14.58
N TYR A 101 -1.98 -13.02 -14.09
CA TYR A 101 -2.24 -14.39 -14.51
C TYR A 101 -2.82 -14.35 -15.93
N VAL A 102 -2.11 -14.95 -16.88
CA VAL A 102 -2.58 -15.10 -18.26
C VAL A 102 -3.11 -16.52 -18.40
N GLU A 103 -4.42 -16.65 -18.57
CA GLU A 103 -5.03 -17.89 -19.04
C GLU A 103 -4.96 -17.89 -20.57
N VAL A 104 -4.32 -18.91 -21.16
CA VAL A 104 -4.39 -19.15 -22.60
C VAL A 104 -5.73 -19.83 -22.86
N VAL A 105 -6.64 -19.12 -23.50
CA VAL A 105 -7.93 -19.64 -23.98
C VAL A 105 -7.76 -20.30 -25.33
#